data_AF-A0A445CU29-F1
#
_entry.id   AF-A0A445CU29-F1
#
_cell.length_a   1.000
_cell.length_b   1.000
_cell.length_c   1.000
_cell.angle_alpha   90.00
_cell.angle_beta   90.00
_cell.angle_gamma   90.00
#
_symmetry.space_group_name_H-M   'P 1'
#
loop_
_entity.id
_entity.type
_entity.pdbx_description
1 polymer ?
#
loop_
_entity_poly.entity_id
_entity_poly.type
_entity_poly.pdbx_seq_one_letter_code
_entity_poly.pdbx_strand_id
1 'polypeptide(L)'
;MINKADAQFAGCYDQASRNIRSGSNIDDIKELAYILYSTNYAKKFTFERHWNMLRSKRTKVSATRAYSSSSNPDTPLADEPGVDSPVRPQGSNESKRKGKEKAQMSKNINKKKLSVVKKLSLMEDIKNVREKQLMDRKKEREE
;
A
#
# COMPACT_ATOMS: atom_id res chain seq x y z
N MET A 1 1.90 9.09 18.98
CA MET A 1 3.13 9.31 18.18
C MET A 1 2.92 8.77 16.78
N ILE A 2 2.60 9.64 15.83
CA ILE A 2 2.58 9.29 14.40
C ILE A 2 4.03 9.18 13.94
N ASN A 3 4.33 8.10 13.23
CA ASN A 3 5.65 7.89 12.67
C ASN A 3 5.88 8.86 11.51
N LYS A 4 6.84 9.78 11.67
CA LYS A 4 7.11 10.86 10.71
C LYS A 4 7.34 10.33 9.29
N ALA A 5 8.04 9.20 9.16
CA ALA A 5 8.34 8.62 7.86
C ALA A 5 7.12 7.96 7.20
N ASP A 6 6.18 7.39 7.98
CA ASP A 6 4.92 6.86 7.43
C ASP A 6 4.03 7.99 6.89
N ALA A 7 3.97 9.11 7.60
CA ALA A 7 3.23 10.29 7.14
C ALA A 7 3.85 10.91 5.87
N GLN A 8 5.18 10.97 5.81
CA GLN A 8 5.90 11.44 4.61
C GLN A 8 5.68 10.52 3.41
N PHE A 9 5.73 9.20 3.62
CA PHE A 9 5.47 8.23 2.55
C PHE A 9 4.01 8.27 2.10
N ALA A 10 3.05 8.41 3.01
CA ALA A 10 1.64 8.58 2.67
C ALA A 10 1.41 9.78 1.75
N GLY A 11 2.06 10.92 2.04
CA GLY A 11 2.01 12.09 1.16
C GLY A 11 2.57 11.84 -0.24
N CYS A 12 3.67 11.09 -0.35
CA CYS A 12 4.22 10.69 -1.65
C CYS A 12 3.31 9.70 -2.40
N TYR A 13 2.63 8.80 -1.68
CA TYR A 13 1.67 7.88 -2.25
C TYR A 13 0.42 8.59 -2.79
N ASP A 14 -0.10 9.57 -2.05
CA ASP A 14 -1.22 10.40 -2.50
C ASP A 14 -0.83 11.23 -3.73
N GLN A 15 0.38 11.78 -3.74
CA GLN A 15 0.90 12.50 -4.90
C GLN A 15 1.04 11.59 -6.13
N ALA A 16 1.59 10.39 -5.97
CA ALA A 16 1.69 9.40 -7.04
C ALA A 16 0.30 8.99 -7.56
N SER A 17 -0.66 8.79 -6.65
CA SER A 17 -2.04 8.40 -6.95
C SER A 17 -2.81 9.48 -7.71
N ARG A 18 -2.41 10.76 -7.62
CA ARG A 18 -3.01 11.85 -8.40
C ARG A 18 -2.44 11.97 -9.81
N ASN A 19 -1.25 11.42 -10.06
CA ASN A 19 -0.53 11.52 -11.34
C ASN A 19 -0.69 10.29 -12.24
N ILE A 20 -1.47 9.29 -11.81
CA ILE A 20 -1.68 8.07 -12.60
C ILE A 20 -2.61 8.30 -13.79
N ARG A 21 -2.22 7.70 -14.91
CA ARG A 21 -2.98 7.72 -16.17
C ARG A 21 -3.91 6.50 -16.21
N SER A 22 -4.98 6.57 -17.00
CA SER A 22 -5.89 5.43 -17.18
C SER A 22 -5.11 4.15 -17.54
N GLY A 23 -5.37 3.06 -16.82
CA GLY A 23 -4.69 1.78 -16.99
C GLY A 23 -3.47 1.53 -16.08
N SER A 24 -3.10 2.46 -15.20
CA SER A 24 -2.04 2.23 -14.20
C SER A 24 -2.49 1.30 -13.06
N ASN A 25 -1.60 0.40 -12.66
CA ASN A 25 -1.81 -0.54 -11.57
C ASN A 25 -1.36 0.05 -10.22
N ILE A 26 -1.87 -0.48 -9.12
CA ILE A 26 -1.44 -0.19 -7.74
C ILE A 26 0.07 -0.35 -7.56
N ASP A 27 0.69 -1.31 -8.25
CA ASP A 27 2.14 -1.50 -8.17
C ASP A 27 2.90 -0.35 -8.83
N ASP A 28 2.38 0.20 -9.94
CA ASP A 28 2.97 1.37 -10.60
C ASP A 28 2.88 2.61 -9.69
N ILE A 29 1.76 2.76 -8.97
CA ILE A 29 1.59 3.83 -7.96
C ILE A 29 2.62 3.68 -6.83
N LYS A 30 2.81 2.45 -6.32
CA LYS A 30 3.78 2.18 -5.25
C LYS A 30 5.20 2.49 -5.71
N GLU A 31 5.57 2.09 -6.92
CA GLU A 31 6.89 2.36 -7.49
C GLU A 31 7.14 3.87 -7.61
N LEU A 32 6.17 4.61 -8.15
CA LEU A 32 6.24 6.07 -8.24
C LEU A 32 6.34 6.74 -6.86
N ALA A 33 5.60 6.26 -5.87
CA ALA A 33 5.67 6.75 -4.50
C ALA A 33 7.07 6.53 -3.90
N TYR A 34 7.70 5.37 -4.17
CA TYR A 34 9.07 5.08 -3.75
C TYR A 34 10.11 6.00 -4.41
N ILE A 35 9.97 6.26 -5.70
CA ILE A 35 10.83 7.18 -6.44
C ILE A 35 10.69 8.60 -5.88
N LEU A 36 9.46 9.08 -5.69
CA LEU A 36 9.19 10.41 -5.12
C LEU A 36 9.75 10.54 -3.71
N TYR A 37 9.55 9.54 -2.86
CA TYR A 37 10.06 9.55 -1.48
C TYR A 37 11.60 9.57 -1.46
N SER A 38 12.25 8.72 -2.24
CA SER A 38 13.72 8.68 -2.29
C SER A 38 14.32 9.97 -2.85
N THR A 39 13.65 10.62 -3.81
CA THR A 39 14.05 11.91 -4.37
C THR A 39 13.93 13.04 -3.33
N ASN A 40 12.81 13.10 -2.61
CA ASN A 40 12.54 14.18 -1.66
C ASN A 40 13.33 14.06 -0.35
N TYR A 41 13.66 12.84 0.08
CA TYR A 41 14.26 12.58 1.40
C TYR A 41 15.65 11.94 1.34
N ALA A 42 16.18 11.67 0.14
CA ALA A 42 17.47 11.00 -0.10
C ALA A 42 17.66 9.68 0.67
N LYS A 43 16.56 9.02 1.04
CA LYS A 43 16.53 7.81 1.87
C LYS A 43 15.66 6.75 1.25
N LYS A 44 16.12 5.50 1.29
CA LYS A 44 15.31 4.36 0.89
C LYS A 44 14.29 4.08 1.98
N PHE A 45 13.00 4.16 1.65
CA PHE A 45 11.95 3.76 2.57
C PHE A 45 12.06 2.24 2.81
N THR A 46 12.05 1.82 4.08
CA THR A 46 12.13 0.39 4.45
C THR A 46 10.86 0.03 5.20
N PHE A 47 9.87 -0.50 4.48
CA PHE A 47 8.57 -0.85 5.05
C PHE A 47 8.70 -1.78 6.25
N GLU A 48 9.64 -2.73 6.20
CA GLU A 48 9.90 -3.69 7.28
C GLU A 48 10.28 -3.03 8.61
N ARG A 49 11.07 -1.94 8.56
CA ARG A 49 11.49 -1.21 9.77
C ARG A 49 10.30 -0.51 10.43
N HIS A 50 9.41 0.06 9.62
CA HIS A 50 8.20 0.74 10.08
C HIS A 50 7.20 -0.28 10.62
N TRP A 51 6.99 -1.37 9.89
CA TRP A 51 6.14 -2.48 10.29
C TRP A 51 6.58 -3.14 11.61
N ASN A 52 7.87 -3.36 11.81
CA ASN A 52 8.41 -3.89 13.06
C ASN A 52 8.24 -2.91 14.22
N MET A 53 8.42 -1.60 14.00
CA MET A 53 8.18 -0.58 15.03
C MET A 53 6.69 -0.49 15.44
N LEU A 54 5.76 -0.72 14.52
CA LEU A 54 4.33 -0.82 14.83
C LEU A 54 4.00 -2.05 15.69
N ARG A 55 4.63 -3.20 15.40
CA ARG A 55 4.38 -4.45 16.16
C ARG A 55 5.08 -4.51 17.51
N SER A 56 6.24 -3.87 17.67
CA SER A 56 6.98 -3.92 18.94
C SER A 56 6.30 -3.11 20.06
N LYS A 57 5.34 -2.22 19.72
CA LYS A 57 4.56 -1.43 20.70
C LYS A 57 3.38 -2.19 21.33
N ARG A 58 3.29 -3.52 21.15
CA ARG A 58 2.32 -4.34 21.89
C ARG A 58 2.74 -4.42 23.36
N THR A 59 2.36 -3.39 24.11
CA THR A 59 2.47 -3.28 25.56
C THR A 59 1.82 -4.52 26.17
N LYS A 60 2.60 -5.31 26.91
CA LYS A 60 2.06 -6.39 27.74
C LYS A 60 1.23 -5.74 28.84
N VAL A 61 -0.08 -5.64 28.66
CA VAL A 61 -0.99 -5.44 29.79
C VAL A 61 -1.02 -6.77 30.53
N SER A 62 -0.25 -6.87 31.61
CA SER A 62 -0.28 -8.00 32.52
C SER A 62 -1.69 -8.12 33.10
N ALA A 63 -2.32 -9.26 32.88
CA ALA A 63 -3.55 -9.66 33.55
C ALA A 63 -3.25 -9.84 35.04
N THR A 64 -3.59 -8.84 35.84
CA THR A 64 -3.69 -8.97 37.30
C THR A 64 -4.97 -8.28 37.72
N ARG A 65 -6.11 -8.90 37.38
CA ARG A 65 -7.36 -8.64 38.09
C ARG A 65 -7.56 -9.81 39.01
N ALA A 66 -7.11 -9.63 40.24
CA ALA A 66 -7.46 -10.49 41.35
C ALA A 66 -8.99 -10.62 41.41
N TYR A 67 -9.46 -11.84 41.61
CA TYR A 67 -10.85 -12.15 41.92
C TYR A 67 -11.24 -11.38 43.19
N SER A 68 -12.29 -10.60 43.13
CA SER A 68 -13.00 -10.13 44.31
C SER A 68 -14.46 -10.50 44.14
N SER A 69 -14.81 -11.63 44.75
CA SER A 69 -16.21 -11.98 45.06
C SER A 69 -16.68 -11.06 46.17
N SER A 70 -17.76 -10.33 45.94
CA SER A 70 -18.66 -9.92 47.02
C SER A 70 -20.01 -9.46 46.47
N SER A 71 -21.03 -10.25 46.82
CA SER A 71 -22.44 -9.91 47.04
C SER A 71 -23.24 -9.19 45.95
N ASN A 72 -24.20 -9.94 45.38
CA ASN A 72 -25.45 -9.37 44.88
C ASN A 72 -26.22 -8.67 46.03
N PRO A 73 -27.06 -7.68 45.72
CA PRO A 73 -28.30 -7.53 46.46
C PRO A 73 -29.51 -7.80 45.57
N ASP A 74 -30.41 -8.61 46.13
CA ASP A 74 -31.69 -9.02 45.61
C ASP A 74 -32.64 -7.84 45.30
N THR A 75 -33.42 -8.08 44.25
CA THR A 75 -34.65 -7.38 43.82
C THR A 75 -35.63 -7.12 44.98
N PRO A 76 -36.41 -6.03 44.89
CA PRO A 76 -37.85 -6.20 45.10
C PRO A 76 -38.69 -5.66 43.94
N LEU A 77 -39.58 -6.55 43.52
CA LEU A 77 -40.78 -6.40 42.70
C LEU A 77 -41.62 -5.17 43.09
N ALA A 78 -41.98 -4.33 42.12
CA ALA A 78 -43.08 -3.37 42.21
C ALA A 78 -43.73 -3.22 40.83
N ASP A 79 -45.05 -3.15 40.84
CA ASP A 79 -45.98 -3.41 39.74
C ASP A 79 -45.88 -2.47 38.52
N GLU A 80 -46.19 -3.05 37.34
CA GLU A 80 -46.48 -2.47 36.01
C GLU A 80 -47.59 -1.38 36.04
N PRO A 81 -47.98 -0.69 34.92
CA PRO A 81 -47.45 -0.65 33.55
C PRO A 81 -47.30 0.78 32.97
N GLY A 82 -46.51 0.96 31.90
CA GLY A 82 -46.76 2.11 31.01
C GLY A 82 -45.58 2.65 30.20
N VAL A 83 -45.78 2.60 28.87
CA VAL A 83 -45.28 3.54 27.86
C VAL A 83 -43.88 3.26 27.28
N ASP A 84 -43.97 2.67 26.10
CA ASP A 84 -43.21 2.94 24.89
C ASP A 84 -41.72 2.54 24.85
N SER A 85 -41.46 1.52 24.02
CA SER A 85 -40.13 1.04 23.69
C SER A 85 -39.37 2.10 22.88
N PRO A 86 -38.14 2.48 23.26
CA PRO A 86 -37.31 3.28 22.38
C PRO A 86 -36.83 2.40 21.20
N VAL A 87 -37.40 2.67 20.03
CA VAL A 87 -36.98 2.12 18.73
C VAL A 87 -35.47 2.35 18.53
N ARG A 88 -34.68 1.28 18.59
CA ARG A 88 -33.27 1.29 18.16
C ARG A 88 -33.20 1.40 16.64
N PRO A 89 -32.31 2.23 16.05
CA PRO A 89 -32.09 2.22 14.62
C PRO A 89 -31.36 0.94 14.18
N GLN A 90 -31.93 0.30 13.16
CA GLN A 90 -31.41 -0.90 12.50
C GLN A 90 -30.16 -0.57 11.68
N GLY A 91 -28.98 -0.85 12.22
CA GLY A 91 -27.72 -0.83 11.48
C GLY A 91 -27.58 -2.07 10.62
N SER A 92 -27.83 -1.97 9.31
CA SER A 92 -27.64 -3.07 8.35
C SER A 92 -26.23 -3.02 7.74
N ASN A 93 -25.40 -3.98 8.13
CA ASN A 93 -24.18 -4.38 7.44
C ASN A 93 -24.56 -5.20 6.20
N GLU A 94 -24.12 -4.80 5.00
CA GLU A 94 -24.21 -5.64 3.80
C GLU A 94 -22.88 -5.64 3.04
N SER A 95 -21.88 -6.33 3.59
CA SER A 95 -20.69 -6.73 2.85
C SER A 95 -20.92 -8.10 2.20
N LYS A 96 -21.26 -8.14 0.92
CA LYS A 96 -21.21 -9.37 0.12
C LYS A 96 -20.03 -9.31 -0.85
N ARG A 97 -18.89 -9.85 -0.43
CA ARG A 97 -17.77 -10.21 -1.33
C ARG A 97 -18.01 -11.63 -1.84
N LYS A 98 -18.44 -11.80 -3.09
CA LYS A 98 -18.28 -13.07 -3.81
C LYS A 98 -16.95 -13.04 -4.57
N GLY A 99 -16.03 -13.93 -4.18
CA GLY A 99 -14.81 -14.19 -4.93
C GLY A 99 -15.03 -15.24 -6.01
N LYS A 100 -14.41 -15.03 -7.18
CA LYS A 100 -13.88 -16.06 -8.10
C LYS A 100 -13.28 -15.37 -9.33
N GLU A 101 -11.94 -15.27 -9.39
CA GLU A 101 -11.20 -15.44 -10.65
C GLU A 101 -9.69 -15.58 -10.39
N LYS A 102 -9.18 -16.81 -10.47
CA LYS A 102 -7.73 -17.11 -10.52
C LYS A 102 -7.49 -17.99 -11.73
N ALA A 103 -7.20 -17.39 -12.89
CA ALA A 103 -6.58 -18.10 -14.02
C ALA A 103 -5.94 -17.18 -15.08
N GLN A 104 -6.32 -15.90 -15.20
CA GLN A 104 -5.88 -15.04 -16.31
C GLN A 104 -4.57 -14.24 -16.07
N MET A 105 -4.02 -14.20 -14.85
CA MET A 105 -2.93 -13.27 -14.51
C MET A 105 -1.56 -13.67 -15.09
N SER A 106 -1.30 -14.97 -15.33
CA SER A 106 0.05 -15.46 -15.71
C SER A 106 0.47 -15.10 -17.14
N LYS A 107 -0.46 -15.08 -18.10
CA LYS A 107 -0.17 -14.68 -19.50
C LYS A 107 0.22 -13.20 -19.61
N ASN A 108 -0.42 -12.34 -18.83
CA ASN A 108 -0.18 -10.89 -18.86
C ASN A 108 1.19 -10.50 -18.29
N ILE A 109 1.68 -11.21 -17.27
CA ILE A 109 2.99 -10.96 -16.67
C ILE A 109 4.11 -11.29 -17.66
N ASN A 110 4.03 -12.42 -18.36
CA ASN A 110 5.05 -12.82 -19.34
C ASN A 110 5.09 -11.88 -20.55
N LYS A 111 3.92 -11.40 -21.02
CA LYS A 111 3.83 -10.40 -22.11
C LYS A 111 4.46 -9.06 -21.72
N LYS A 112 4.22 -8.60 -20.48
CA LYS A 112 4.84 -7.37 -19.94
C LYS A 112 6.35 -7.51 -19.79
N LYS A 113 6.84 -8.62 -19.23
CA LYS A 113 8.27 -8.91 -19.11
C LYS A 113 8.97 -8.92 -20.48
N LEU A 114 8.36 -9.57 -21.48
CA LEU A 114 8.90 -9.60 -22.84
C LEU A 114 8.95 -8.20 -23.48
N SER A 115 7.93 -7.37 -23.25
CA SER A 115 7.91 -5.98 -23.74
C SER A 115 9.00 -5.12 -23.14
N VAL A 116 9.32 -5.29 -21.86
CA VAL A 116 10.39 -4.56 -21.19
C VAL A 116 11.75 -4.97 -21.73
N VAL A 117 12.00 -6.28 -21.88
CA VAL A 117 13.25 -6.80 -22.44
C VAL A 117 13.47 -6.32 -23.87
N LYS A 118 12.45 -6.36 -24.73
CA LYS A 118 12.53 -5.85 -26.11
C LYS A 118 12.81 -4.35 -26.16
N LYS A 119 12.24 -3.56 -25.24
CA LYS A 119 12.50 -2.12 -25.17
C LYS A 119 13.95 -1.83 -24.76
N LEU A 120 14.50 -2.60 -23.82
CA LEU A 120 15.89 -2.47 -23.40
C LEU A 120 16.86 -2.82 -24.53
N SER A 121 16.63 -3.91 -25.26
CA SER A 121 17.51 -4.28 -26.38
C SER A 121 17.52 -3.21 -27.48
N LEU A 122 16.34 -2.69 -27.86
CA LEU A 122 16.23 -1.63 -28.87
C LEU A 122 16.99 -0.36 -28.46
N MET A 123 16.96 -0.03 -27.17
CA MET A 123 17.64 1.15 -26.64
C MET A 123 19.18 0.99 -26.70
N GLU A 124 19.67 -0.23 -26.44
CA GLU A 124 21.09 -0.58 -26.59
C GLU A 124 21.52 -0.52 -28.05
N ASP A 125 20.72 -1.07 -28.98
CA ASP A 125 21.00 -1.03 -30.41
C ASP A 125 21.08 0.42 -30.93
N ILE A 126 20.13 1.28 -30.53
CA ILE A 126 20.12 2.70 -30.89
C ILE A 126 21.37 3.43 -30.37
N LYS A 127 21.79 3.13 -29.14
CA LYS A 127 23.00 3.70 -28.55
C LYS A 127 24.24 3.28 -29.36
N ASN A 128 24.37 2.00 -29.66
CA ASN A 128 25.49 1.46 -30.42
C ASN A 128 25.57 2.03 -31.84
N VAL A 129 24.42 2.20 -32.52
CA VAL A 129 24.37 2.85 -33.84
C VAL A 129 24.83 4.31 -33.77
N ARG A 130 24.40 5.06 -32.75
CA ARG A 130 24.82 6.46 -32.57
C ARG A 130 26.31 6.59 -32.28
N GLU A 131 26.85 5.71 -31.44
CA GLU A 131 28.27 5.67 -31.14
C GLU A 131 29.08 5.37 -32.40
N LYS A 132 28.69 4.35 -33.18
CA LYS A 132 29.36 4.03 -34.45
C LYS A 132 29.33 5.20 -35.44
N GLN A 133 28.17 5.84 -35.63
CA GLN A 133 28.04 7.04 -36.48
C GLN A 133 28.89 8.23 -36.02
N LEU A 134 29.16 8.34 -34.71
CA LEU A 134 30.04 9.39 -34.18
C LEU A 134 31.51 9.06 -34.45
N MET A 135 31.88 7.78 -34.38
CA MET A 135 33.24 7.33 -34.69
C MET A 135 33.54 7.47 -36.19
N ASP A 136 32.62 7.06 -37.06
CA ASP A 136 32.78 7.17 -38.51
C ASP A 136 32.97 8.64 -38.95
N ARG A 137 32.14 9.56 -38.41
CA ARG A 137 32.25 11.02 -38.67
C ARG A 137 33.50 11.70 -38.07
N LYS A 138 34.18 11.06 -37.12
CA LYS A 138 35.47 11.55 -36.61
C LYS A 138 36.61 11.05 -37.49
N LYS A 139 36.54 9.78 -37.90
CA LYS A 139 37.52 9.17 -38.81
C LYS A 139 37.61 9.92 -40.14
N GLU A 140 36.48 10.28 -40.75
CA GLU A 140 36.43 11.10 -41.99
C GLU A 140 37.02 12.53 -41.85
N ARG A 141 37.26 13.01 -40.62
CA ARG A 141 37.87 14.33 -40.37
C ARG A 141 39.35 14.27 -40.04
N GLU A 142 39.88 13.06 -39.81
CA GLU A 142 41.29 12.81 -39.49
C GLU A 142 42.06 12.19 -40.68
N GLU A 143 41.36 11.78 -41.75
CA GLU A 143 41.91 11.45 -43.08
C GLU A 143 41.87 12.66 -44.02
#